data_AF-A0A420YLR0-F1
#
_entry.id   AF-A0A420YLR0-F1
#
_cell.length_a   1.000
_cell.length_b   1.000
_cell.length_c   1.000
_cell.angle_alpha   90.00
_cell.angle_beta   90.00
_cell.angle_gamma   90.00
#
_symmetry.space_group_name_H-M   'P 1'
#
loop_
_entity.id
_entity.type
_entity.pdbx_description
1 polymer ?
#
loop_
_entity_poly.entity_id
_entity_poly.type
_entity_poly.pdbx_seq_one_letter_code
_entity_poly.pdbx_strand_id
1 'polypeptide(L)'
;MSSSHDTMALHGWTAVPVDAKAILGGRSYINKPEPLLAKDIPFPSNDPIVAQIHAYAKEKLPLQTFNHSMRVYYFAMAILHQQFPSHSTLSPSTLALTSLLHDIGTTPSDLRATQLSFEFYGGILALSLLWSETSPSASQSQAEAVAEAIIRHQDMGTTGKITFLGQLVQLATLYDNTGGNPELVSKETRDDVNREFPRGGWEGCFARTIGEEIGLKPWAHTTHLGEEEFPRSVLGNDLMRGYP
;
A
#
# COMPACT_ATOMS: atom_id res chain seq x y z
N MET A 1 6.09 17.10 -27.67
CA MET A 1 6.93 17.00 -26.45
C MET A 1 6.02 17.26 -25.27
N SER A 2 5.35 16.22 -24.77
CA SER A 2 4.64 16.31 -23.48
C SER A 2 5.71 16.51 -22.41
N SER A 3 5.57 17.51 -21.56
CA SER A 3 6.64 17.92 -20.65
C SER A 3 6.97 16.77 -19.68
N SER A 4 8.25 16.50 -19.44
CA SER A 4 8.69 15.46 -18.49
C SER A 4 8.20 15.68 -17.06
N HIS A 5 7.70 16.88 -16.74
CA HIS A 5 7.09 17.19 -15.45
C HIS A 5 5.71 16.55 -15.27
N ASP A 6 4.92 16.42 -16.35
CA ASP A 6 3.59 15.80 -16.29
C ASP A 6 3.67 14.29 -16.00
N THR A 7 4.75 13.62 -16.41
CA THR A 7 4.96 12.19 -16.12
C THR A 7 5.42 11.93 -14.69
N MET A 8 6.14 12.88 -14.07
CA MET A 8 6.64 12.71 -12.70
C MET A 8 5.52 12.76 -11.66
N ALA A 9 4.68 13.81 -11.68
CA ALA A 9 3.56 13.94 -10.74
C ALA A 9 2.51 12.83 -10.95
N LEU A 10 2.32 12.38 -12.20
CA LEU A 10 1.42 11.28 -12.54
C LEU A 10 1.75 9.98 -11.81
N HIS A 11 3.03 9.67 -11.61
CA HIS A 11 3.48 8.47 -10.88
C HIS A 11 3.82 8.74 -9.41
N GLY A 12 3.54 9.94 -8.92
CA GLY A 12 3.72 10.29 -7.51
C GLY A 12 5.14 10.70 -7.13
N TRP A 13 5.99 11.04 -8.10
CA TRP A 13 7.33 11.62 -7.89
C TRP A 13 7.30 13.06 -7.38
N THR A 14 6.48 13.31 -6.37
CA THR A 14 6.43 14.55 -5.60
C THR A 14 7.02 14.27 -4.23
N ALA A 15 8.08 14.98 -3.86
CA ALA A 15 8.74 14.78 -2.57
C ALA A 15 7.91 15.39 -1.43
N VAL A 16 7.47 14.56 -0.49
CA VAL A 16 6.68 14.95 0.68
C VAL A 16 7.35 14.46 1.98
N PRO A 17 7.03 15.01 3.16
CA PRO A 17 7.52 14.48 4.42
C PRO A 17 7.12 13.00 4.60
N VAL A 18 8.04 12.17 5.10
CA VAL A 18 7.71 10.78 5.50
C VAL A 18 6.88 10.74 6.79
N ASP A 19 6.99 11.78 7.62
CA ASP A 19 6.18 11.91 8.83
C ASP A 19 4.70 12.15 8.48
N ALA A 20 3.85 11.17 8.82
CA ALA A 20 2.40 11.25 8.66
C ALA A 20 1.80 12.49 9.35
N LYS A 21 2.32 12.88 10.51
CA LYS A 21 1.87 14.09 11.21
C LYS A 21 2.27 15.35 10.45
N ALA A 22 3.47 15.39 9.86
CA ALA A 22 3.94 16.54 9.10
C ALA A 22 3.15 16.73 7.80
N ILE A 23 2.91 15.66 7.03
CA ILE A 23 2.13 15.76 5.77
C ILE A 23 0.67 16.16 6.02
N LEU A 24 0.11 15.82 7.19
CA LEU A 24 -1.23 16.25 7.63
C LEU A 24 -1.25 17.62 8.34
N GLY A 25 -0.13 18.34 8.39
CA GLY A 25 -0.05 19.65 9.03
C GLY A 25 -0.31 19.62 10.55
N GLY A 26 0.02 18.52 11.21
CA GLY A 26 -0.17 18.31 12.64
C GLY A 26 -1.60 17.96 13.07
N ARG A 27 -2.52 17.82 12.12
CA ARG A 27 -3.93 17.51 12.37
C ARG A 27 -4.20 16.02 12.17
N SER A 28 -5.35 15.55 12.63
CA SER A 28 -5.79 14.19 12.36
C SER A 28 -6.28 13.99 10.92
N TYR A 29 -6.79 15.05 10.30
CA TYR A 29 -7.11 15.14 8.88
C TYR A 29 -6.90 16.59 8.38
N ILE A 30 -6.73 16.76 7.07
CA ILE A 30 -6.65 18.08 6.41
C ILE A 30 -8.05 18.60 6.15
N ASN A 31 -8.90 17.76 5.54
CA ASN A 31 -10.30 18.03 5.28
C ASN A 31 -11.15 16.96 5.96
N LYS A 32 -12.30 17.35 6.51
CA LYS A 32 -13.20 16.40 7.18
C LYS A 32 -13.59 15.30 6.19
N PRO A 33 -13.35 14.02 6.50
CA PRO A 33 -13.73 12.95 5.60
C PRO A 33 -15.24 12.81 5.49
N GLU A 34 -15.73 12.62 4.28
CA GLU A 34 -17.14 12.35 3.99
C GLU A 34 -17.29 10.94 3.41
N PRO A 35 -18.50 10.35 3.40
CA PRO A 35 -18.72 9.05 2.79
C PRO A 35 -18.33 9.01 1.31
N LEU A 36 -17.46 8.06 0.95
CA LEU A 36 -17.07 7.71 -0.40
C LEU A 36 -17.03 6.18 -0.51
N LEU A 37 -17.99 5.59 -1.20
CA LEU A 37 -18.19 4.14 -1.23
C LEU A 37 -17.29 3.49 -2.29
N ALA A 38 -16.98 2.21 -2.13
CA ALA A 38 -16.14 1.44 -3.06
C ALA A 38 -16.70 1.46 -4.49
N LYS A 39 -18.04 1.42 -4.65
CA LYS A 39 -18.70 1.55 -5.96
C LYS A 39 -18.44 2.89 -6.67
N ASP A 40 -18.12 3.93 -5.90
CA ASP A 40 -17.88 5.29 -6.41
C ASP A 40 -16.38 5.53 -6.69
N ILE A 41 -15.52 4.56 -6.32
CA ILE A 41 -14.09 4.56 -6.61
C ILE A 41 -13.82 3.52 -7.71
N PRO A 42 -13.65 3.93 -8.97
CA PRO A 42 -13.43 2.98 -10.06
C PRO A 42 -12.05 2.32 -9.92
N PHE A 43 -12.04 0.99 -9.86
CA PHE A 43 -10.80 0.24 -9.99
C PHE A 43 -10.35 0.23 -11.47
N PRO A 44 -9.09 0.55 -11.80
CA PRO A 44 -8.63 0.77 -13.18
C PRO A 44 -8.38 -0.55 -13.95
N SER A 45 -9.33 -1.48 -13.93
CA SER A 45 -9.23 -2.78 -14.61
C SER A 45 -9.24 -2.69 -16.14
N ASN A 46 -9.57 -1.53 -16.71
CA ASN A 46 -9.47 -1.26 -18.14
C ASN A 46 -8.02 -1.02 -18.60
N ASP A 47 -7.10 -0.76 -17.67
CA ASP A 47 -5.67 -0.70 -17.95
C ASP A 47 -5.10 -2.13 -18.04
N PRO A 48 -4.58 -2.57 -19.19
CA PRO A 48 -4.15 -3.96 -19.40
C PRO A 48 -3.11 -4.45 -18.39
N ILE A 49 -2.17 -3.60 -17.97
CA ILE A 49 -1.16 -4.01 -16.98
C ILE A 49 -1.77 -4.17 -15.59
N VAL A 50 -2.74 -3.33 -15.22
CA VAL A 50 -3.47 -3.47 -13.96
C VAL A 50 -4.27 -4.77 -13.97
N ALA A 51 -4.97 -5.09 -15.07
CA ALA A 51 -5.72 -6.34 -15.18
C ALA A 51 -4.82 -7.57 -15.03
N GLN A 52 -3.64 -7.55 -15.67
CA GLN A 52 -2.65 -8.63 -15.58
C GLN A 52 -2.12 -8.77 -14.15
N ILE A 53 -1.70 -7.67 -13.51
CA ILE A 53 -1.15 -7.69 -12.16
C ILE A 53 -2.21 -8.02 -11.12
N HIS A 54 -3.46 -7.61 -11.32
CA HIS A 54 -4.57 -8.02 -10.47
C HIS A 54 -4.78 -9.54 -10.53
N ALA A 55 -4.75 -10.14 -11.73
CA ALA A 55 -4.85 -11.59 -11.88
C ALA A 55 -3.64 -12.31 -11.24
N TYR A 56 -2.42 -11.79 -11.45
CA TYR A 56 -1.20 -12.32 -10.85
C TYR A 56 -1.24 -12.27 -9.32
N ALA A 57 -1.57 -11.10 -8.74
CA ALA A 57 -1.68 -10.93 -7.29
C ALA A 57 -2.74 -11.85 -6.69
N LYS A 58 -3.90 -11.99 -7.35
CA LYS A 58 -4.97 -12.90 -6.91
C LYS A 58 -4.57 -14.38 -6.96
N GLU A 59 -3.70 -14.75 -7.88
CA GLU A 59 -3.16 -16.12 -7.98
C GLU A 59 -2.09 -16.40 -6.92
N LYS A 60 -1.19 -15.44 -6.68
CA LYS A 60 0.01 -15.63 -5.84
C LYS A 60 -0.24 -15.36 -4.36
N LEU A 61 -1.05 -14.37 -4.02
CA LEU A 61 -1.28 -13.96 -2.65
C LEU A 61 -2.31 -14.86 -1.95
N PRO A 62 -2.13 -15.15 -0.65
CA PRO A 62 -3.23 -15.64 0.18
C PRO A 62 -4.43 -14.69 0.10
N LEU A 63 -5.65 -15.23 0.20
CA LEU A 63 -6.89 -14.46 0.04
C LEU A 63 -6.95 -13.22 0.96
N GLN A 64 -6.51 -13.36 2.22
CA GLN A 64 -6.49 -12.28 3.19
C GLN A 64 -5.54 -11.14 2.76
N THR A 65 -4.35 -11.49 2.26
CA THR A 65 -3.37 -10.52 1.74
C THR A 65 -3.88 -9.86 0.46
N PHE A 66 -4.49 -10.62 -0.45
CA PHE A 66 -5.11 -10.05 -1.64
C PHE A 66 -6.23 -9.06 -1.28
N ASN A 67 -7.12 -9.42 -0.35
CA ASN A 67 -8.18 -8.52 0.12
C ASN A 67 -7.60 -7.30 0.84
N HIS A 68 -6.52 -7.46 1.62
CA HIS A 68 -5.77 -6.34 2.21
C HIS A 68 -5.27 -5.38 1.12
N SER A 69 -4.60 -5.88 0.09
CA SER A 69 -4.14 -5.07 -1.05
C SER A 69 -5.28 -4.31 -1.73
N MET A 70 -6.46 -4.93 -1.87
CA MET A 70 -7.65 -4.24 -2.38
C MET A 70 -8.11 -3.14 -1.41
N ARG A 71 -8.24 -3.42 -0.10
CA ARG A 71 -8.60 -2.40 0.90
C ARG A 71 -7.63 -1.22 0.91
N VAL A 72 -6.32 -1.48 0.83
CA VAL A 72 -5.27 -0.46 0.74
C VAL A 72 -5.50 0.46 -0.46
N TYR A 73 -5.83 -0.10 -1.64
CA TYR A 73 -6.16 0.73 -2.81
C TYR A 73 -7.36 1.66 -2.54
N TYR A 74 -8.47 1.14 -2.01
CA TYR A 74 -9.67 1.93 -1.78
C TYR A 74 -9.49 2.97 -0.67
N PHE A 75 -8.80 2.63 0.42
CA PHE A 75 -8.45 3.60 1.47
C PHE A 75 -7.50 4.67 0.95
N ALA A 76 -6.48 4.29 0.17
CA ALA A 76 -5.57 5.25 -0.46
C ALA A 76 -6.31 6.19 -1.41
N MET A 77 -7.25 5.70 -2.22
CA MET A 77 -8.07 6.54 -3.09
C MET A 77 -8.96 7.51 -2.30
N ALA A 78 -9.59 7.04 -1.21
CA ALA A 78 -10.37 7.92 -0.34
C ALA A 78 -9.50 9.01 0.32
N ILE A 79 -8.32 8.64 0.84
CA ILE A 79 -7.36 9.56 1.43
C ILE A 79 -6.85 10.56 0.39
N LEU A 80 -6.51 10.11 -0.82
CA LEU A 80 -6.07 10.96 -1.93
C LEU A 80 -7.11 12.04 -2.26
N HIS A 81 -8.34 11.62 -2.52
CA HIS A 81 -9.41 12.52 -2.95
C HIS A 81 -9.79 13.54 -1.87
N GLN A 82 -9.80 13.11 -0.61
CA GLN A 82 -10.33 13.94 0.48
C GLN A 82 -9.23 14.74 1.17
N GLN A 83 -8.04 14.18 1.37
CA GLN A 83 -6.96 14.83 2.13
C GLN A 83 -5.97 15.57 1.23
N PHE A 84 -5.75 15.07 0.01
CA PHE A 84 -4.72 15.58 -0.89
C PHE A 84 -5.24 15.93 -2.29
N PRO A 85 -6.30 16.77 -2.43
CA PRO A 85 -6.86 17.12 -3.73
C PRO A 85 -5.84 17.81 -4.66
N SER A 86 -4.80 18.45 -4.12
CA SER A 86 -3.70 19.02 -4.91
C SER A 86 -2.83 17.98 -5.63
N HIS A 87 -2.95 16.70 -5.28
CA HIS A 87 -2.25 15.57 -5.90
C HIS A 87 -3.20 14.69 -6.75
N SER A 88 -4.36 15.22 -7.15
CA SER A 88 -5.37 14.47 -7.92
C SER A 88 -4.89 13.96 -9.29
N THR A 89 -3.72 14.41 -9.75
CA THR A 89 -3.07 13.92 -10.97
C THR A 89 -2.41 12.55 -10.79
N LEU A 90 -2.27 12.04 -9.56
CA LEU A 90 -1.72 10.71 -9.32
C LEU A 90 -2.54 9.65 -10.06
N SER A 91 -1.87 8.83 -10.86
CA SER A 91 -2.47 7.77 -11.66
C SER A 91 -3.12 6.70 -10.78
N PRO A 92 -4.43 6.44 -10.92
CA PRO A 92 -5.09 5.33 -10.24
C PRO A 92 -4.46 3.99 -10.59
N SER A 93 -3.99 3.79 -11.84
CA SER A 93 -3.28 2.59 -12.25
C SER A 93 -1.99 2.40 -11.45
N THR A 94 -1.19 3.46 -11.28
CA THR A 94 0.07 3.38 -10.51
C THR A 94 -0.19 3.03 -9.05
N LEU A 95 -1.23 3.62 -8.46
CA LEU A 95 -1.65 3.29 -7.09
C LEU A 95 -2.18 1.85 -6.98
N ALA A 96 -2.96 1.38 -7.96
CA ALA A 96 -3.46 0.01 -8.01
C ALA A 96 -2.32 -1.02 -8.11
N LEU A 97 -1.36 -0.81 -9.02
CA LEU A 97 -0.17 -1.66 -9.17
C LEU A 97 0.63 -1.73 -7.86
N THR A 98 0.85 -0.58 -7.21
CA THR A 98 1.55 -0.53 -5.92
C THR A 98 0.79 -1.27 -4.83
N SER A 99 -0.52 -1.02 -4.71
CA SER A 99 -1.36 -1.66 -3.68
C SER A 99 -1.42 -3.17 -3.86
N LEU A 100 -1.56 -3.66 -5.09
CA LEU A 100 -1.60 -5.10 -5.41
C LEU A 100 -0.28 -5.82 -5.10
N LEU A 101 0.85 -5.14 -5.27
CA LEU A 101 2.18 -5.76 -5.20
C LEU A 101 2.95 -5.47 -3.91
N HIS A 102 2.52 -4.55 -3.05
CA HIS A 102 3.33 -4.15 -1.88
C HIS A 102 3.70 -5.30 -0.94
N ASP A 103 2.79 -6.27 -0.78
CA ASP A 103 2.99 -7.47 0.02
C ASP A 103 3.40 -8.70 -0.81
N ILE A 104 3.78 -8.56 -2.09
CA ILE A 104 4.13 -9.74 -2.92
C ILE A 104 5.33 -10.51 -2.38
N GLY A 105 6.25 -9.84 -1.68
CA GLY A 105 7.37 -10.50 -1.01
C GLY A 105 6.95 -11.42 0.14
N THR A 106 5.70 -11.34 0.59
CA THR A 106 5.17 -12.12 1.73
C THR A 106 4.63 -13.50 1.34
N THR A 107 4.62 -13.87 0.06
CA THR A 107 4.14 -15.20 -0.32
C THR A 107 4.99 -16.28 0.36
N PRO A 108 4.42 -17.44 0.73
CA PRO A 108 5.18 -18.51 1.37
C PRO A 108 6.41 -18.96 0.58
N SER A 109 6.36 -18.88 -0.76
CA SER A 109 7.48 -19.14 -1.65
C SER A 109 8.51 -18.03 -1.63
N ASP A 110 8.09 -16.76 -1.73
CA ASP A 110 9.01 -15.63 -1.86
C ASP A 110 9.75 -15.34 -0.56
N LEU A 111 9.10 -15.51 0.60
CA LEU A 111 9.74 -15.42 1.92
C LEU A 111 10.96 -16.33 2.06
N ARG A 112 10.96 -17.49 1.39
CA ARG A 112 12.03 -18.50 1.42
C ARG A 112 12.95 -18.47 0.20
N ALA A 113 12.56 -17.75 -0.87
CA ALA A 113 13.33 -17.66 -2.09
C ALA A 113 14.54 -16.71 -1.97
N THR A 114 14.59 -15.90 -0.91
CA THR A 114 15.58 -14.84 -0.74
C THR A 114 16.03 -14.71 0.71
N GLN A 115 17.18 -14.06 0.92
CA GLN A 115 17.67 -13.62 2.24
C GLN A 115 17.39 -12.12 2.48
N LEU A 116 16.83 -11.42 1.50
CA LEU A 116 16.47 -10.00 1.60
C LEU A 116 15.15 -9.82 2.38
N SER A 117 14.99 -8.68 3.04
CA SER A 117 13.72 -8.25 3.62
C SER A 117 12.60 -8.32 2.57
N PHE A 118 11.40 -8.73 2.97
CA PHE A 118 10.30 -8.93 2.01
C PHE A 118 9.92 -7.66 1.24
N GLU A 119 10.06 -6.48 1.83
CA GLU A 119 9.78 -5.19 1.20
C GLU A 119 10.76 -4.94 0.05
N PHE A 120 12.03 -5.27 0.27
CA PHE A 120 13.10 -5.10 -0.72
C PHE A 120 12.94 -6.08 -1.87
N TYR A 121 12.74 -7.36 -1.54
CA TYR A 121 12.54 -8.38 -2.56
C TYR A 121 11.24 -8.16 -3.34
N GLY A 122 10.16 -7.78 -2.66
CA GLY A 122 8.88 -7.45 -3.27
C GLY A 122 8.99 -6.27 -4.23
N GLY A 123 9.73 -5.22 -3.88
CA GLY A 123 9.99 -4.09 -4.77
C GLY A 123 10.83 -4.47 -6.00
N ILE A 124 11.85 -5.30 -5.83
CA ILE A 124 12.65 -5.83 -6.95
C ILE A 124 11.79 -6.70 -7.88
N LEU A 125 10.96 -7.58 -7.31
CA LEU A 125 10.04 -8.42 -8.07
C LEU A 125 9.02 -7.56 -8.82
N ALA A 126 8.43 -6.56 -8.16
CA ALA A 126 7.51 -5.63 -8.80
C ALA A 126 8.15 -4.87 -9.95
N LEU A 127 9.38 -4.36 -9.78
CA LEU A 127 10.14 -3.72 -10.84
C LEU A 127 10.31 -4.66 -12.04
N SER A 128 10.71 -5.91 -11.79
CA SER A 128 10.90 -6.93 -12.84
C SER A 128 9.59 -7.35 -13.52
N LEU A 129 8.47 -7.40 -12.80
CA LEU A 129 7.17 -7.77 -13.36
C LEU A 129 6.61 -6.66 -14.24
N LEU A 130 6.77 -5.40 -13.82
CA LEU A 130 6.24 -4.24 -14.52
C LEU A 130 7.13 -3.80 -15.67
N TRP A 131 8.45 -3.99 -15.52
CA TRP A 131 9.43 -3.73 -16.57
C TRP A 131 9.75 -5.03 -17.31
N SER A 132 8.84 -5.40 -18.22
CA SER A 132 9.00 -6.53 -19.13
C SER A 132 9.30 -6.06 -20.56
N GLU A 133 10.09 -6.84 -21.30
CA GLU A 133 10.27 -6.69 -22.75
C GLU A 133 9.06 -7.17 -23.56
N THR A 134 8.11 -7.86 -22.91
CA THR A 134 6.83 -8.26 -23.51
C THR A 134 5.71 -7.34 -23.04
N SER A 135 4.76 -7.05 -23.95
CA SER A 135 3.61 -6.16 -23.71
C SER A 135 2.44 -6.94 -23.08
N PRO A 136 1.67 -6.34 -22.15
CA PRO A 136 1.73 -4.95 -21.67
C PRO A 136 2.85 -4.72 -20.64
N SER A 137 3.53 -3.57 -20.73
CA SER A 137 4.57 -3.15 -19.79
C SER A 137 4.33 -1.72 -19.30
N ALA A 138 4.76 -1.44 -18.06
CA ALA A 138 4.69 -0.12 -17.48
C ALA A 138 5.72 0.81 -18.13
N SER A 139 5.51 2.13 -18.03
CA SER A 139 6.63 3.05 -18.29
C SER A 139 7.72 2.82 -17.24
N GLN A 140 8.99 3.08 -17.59
CA GLN A 140 10.09 2.97 -16.62
C GLN A 140 9.80 3.78 -15.34
N SER A 141 9.33 5.02 -15.50
CA SER A 141 8.99 5.91 -14.38
C SER A 141 7.86 5.35 -13.49
N GLN A 142 6.88 4.65 -14.07
CA GLN A 142 5.82 3.99 -13.31
C GLN A 142 6.34 2.75 -12.56
N ALA A 143 7.13 1.90 -13.24
CA ALA A 143 7.70 0.70 -12.63
C ALA A 143 8.63 1.05 -11.46
N GLU A 144 9.49 2.06 -11.65
CA GLU A 144 10.36 2.59 -10.59
C GLU A 144 9.57 3.23 -9.45
N ALA A 145 8.48 3.95 -9.74
CA ALA A 145 7.65 4.55 -8.69
C ALA A 145 6.99 3.48 -7.81
N VAL A 146 6.46 2.43 -8.44
CA VAL A 146 5.90 1.27 -7.74
C VAL A 146 6.99 0.61 -6.89
N ALA A 147 8.15 0.32 -7.46
CA ALA A 147 9.25 -0.32 -6.74
C ALA A 147 9.73 0.51 -5.53
N GLU A 148 9.96 1.81 -5.71
CA GLU A 148 10.35 2.74 -4.64
C GLU A 148 9.31 2.77 -3.51
N ALA A 149 8.02 2.86 -3.86
CA ALA A 149 6.94 2.87 -2.88
C ALA A 149 6.84 1.54 -2.12
N ILE A 150 7.02 0.40 -2.79
CA ILE A 150 7.00 -0.92 -2.15
C ILE A 150 8.22 -1.10 -1.24
N ILE A 151 9.43 -0.74 -1.68
CA ILE A 151 10.64 -0.86 -0.84
C ILE A 151 10.48 -0.10 0.47
N ARG A 152 9.79 1.04 0.43
CA ARG A 152 9.65 1.95 1.57
C ARG A 152 8.29 1.88 2.28
N HIS A 153 7.41 0.95 1.95
CA HIS A 153 6.05 0.94 2.51
C HIS A 153 6.00 0.62 4.02
N GLN A 154 7.09 0.07 4.58
CA GLN A 154 7.30 -0.12 6.02
C GLN A 154 8.39 0.81 6.61
N ASP A 155 8.99 1.67 5.81
CA ASP A 155 10.02 2.65 6.25
C ASP A 155 9.35 3.84 6.95
N MET A 156 8.78 3.54 8.12
CA MET A 156 8.07 4.50 8.95
C MET A 156 9.07 5.38 9.70
N GLY A 157 8.94 6.70 9.59
CA GLY A 157 9.86 7.61 10.24
C GLY A 157 9.33 9.03 10.39
N THR A 158 10.05 9.83 11.18
CA THR A 158 9.70 11.23 11.46
C THR A 158 10.61 12.24 10.77
N THR A 159 11.59 11.78 9.97
CA THR A 159 12.62 12.65 9.37
C THR A 159 12.92 12.25 7.94
N GLY A 160 13.04 13.25 7.07
CA GLY A 160 13.34 13.07 5.65
C GLY A 160 12.11 13.18 4.76
N LYS A 161 12.25 12.70 3.53
CA LYS A 161 11.21 12.75 2.49
C LYS A 161 10.98 11.38 1.88
N ILE A 162 9.83 11.23 1.25
CA ILE A 162 9.41 10.08 0.45
C ILE A 162 8.64 10.59 -0.78
N THR A 163 8.39 9.71 -1.75
CA THR A 163 7.45 10.00 -2.84
C THR A 163 6.03 10.14 -2.28
N PHE A 164 5.20 10.95 -2.92
CA PHE A 164 3.81 11.09 -2.51
C PHE A 164 3.06 9.76 -2.62
N LEU A 165 3.35 8.95 -3.65
CA LEU A 165 2.83 7.59 -3.78
C LEU A 165 3.21 6.73 -2.56
N GLY A 166 4.48 6.73 -2.16
CA GLY A 166 4.96 5.97 -1.00
C GLY A 166 4.28 6.42 0.30
N GLN A 167 4.16 7.72 0.54
CA GLN A 167 3.46 8.23 1.73
C GLN A 167 1.98 7.86 1.75
N LEU A 168 1.30 7.95 0.60
CA LEU A 168 -0.10 7.59 0.50
C LEU A 168 -0.32 6.11 0.81
N VAL A 169 0.58 5.24 0.32
CA VAL A 169 0.56 3.81 0.62
C VAL A 169 0.84 3.55 2.09
N GLN A 170 1.83 4.22 2.71
CA GLN A 170 2.09 4.10 4.16
C GLN A 170 0.86 4.47 5.01
N LEU A 171 0.17 5.57 4.66
CA LEU A 171 -1.06 5.97 5.37
C LEU A 171 -2.14 4.90 5.25
N ALA A 172 -2.34 4.34 4.06
CA ALA A 172 -3.38 3.33 3.83
C ALA A 172 -3.05 1.96 4.47
N THR A 173 -1.79 1.51 4.42
CA THR A 173 -1.36 0.27 5.06
C THR A 173 -1.42 0.38 6.58
N LEU A 174 -0.97 1.49 7.17
CA LEU A 174 -1.10 1.75 8.61
C LEU A 174 -2.55 1.79 9.06
N TYR A 175 -3.41 2.45 8.29
CA TYR A 175 -4.84 2.52 8.57
C TYR A 175 -5.44 1.11 8.62
N ASP A 176 -5.13 0.23 7.65
CA ASP A 176 -5.69 -1.13 7.62
C ASP A 176 -5.05 -2.10 8.63
N ASN A 177 -3.75 -1.97 8.90
CA ASN A 177 -2.98 -2.90 9.72
C ASN A 177 -3.08 -2.58 11.21
N THR A 178 -3.01 -1.30 11.58
CA THR A 178 -2.89 -0.87 12.99
C THR A 178 -3.99 0.10 13.42
N GLY A 179 -4.87 0.53 12.50
CA GLY A 179 -5.82 1.59 12.76
C GLY A 179 -5.18 2.98 12.85
N GLY A 180 -3.97 3.13 12.29
CA GLY A 180 -3.24 4.39 12.27
C GLY A 180 -4.03 5.49 11.57
N ASN A 181 -3.98 6.70 12.14
CA ASN A 181 -4.71 7.87 11.63
C ASN A 181 -6.21 7.57 11.36
N PRO A 182 -6.98 7.13 12.38
CA PRO A 182 -8.32 6.56 12.20
C PRO A 182 -9.35 7.55 11.65
N GLU A 183 -9.06 8.84 11.73
CA GLU A 183 -9.93 9.93 11.28
C GLU A 183 -9.67 10.34 9.82
N LEU A 184 -8.84 9.62 9.05
CA LEU A 184 -8.59 9.96 7.63
C LEU A 184 -9.69 9.47 6.68
N VAL A 185 -10.47 8.47 7.10
CA VAL A 185 -11.49 7.82 6.29
C VAL A 185 -12.79 7.77 7.10
N SER A 186 -13.91 8.13 6.47
CA SER A 186 -15.21 8.07 7.13
C SER A 186 -15.58 6.62 7.53
N LYS A 187 -16.39 6.48 8.58
CA LYS A 187 -16.83 5.15 9.03
C LYS A 187 -17.59 4.41 7.93
N GLU A 188 -18.42 5.13 7.18
CA GLU A 188 -19.23 4.61 6.08
C GLU A 188 -18.34 4.05 4.96
N THR A 189 -17.29 4.77 4.56
CA THR A 189 -16.29 4.25 3.62
C THR A 189 -15.59 3.01 4.18
N ARG A 190 -15.18 3.03 5.46
CA ARG A 190 -14.53 1.87 6.09
C ARG A 190 -15.43 0.64 6.11
N ASP A 191 -16.69 0.80 6.49
CA ASP A 191 -17.69 -0.27 6.53
C ASP A 191 -17.93 -0.84 5.12
N ASP A 192 -18.02 0.03 4.11
CA ASP A 192 -18.25 -0.34 2.72
C ASP A 192 -17.09 -1.14 2.13
N VAL A 193 -15.86 -0.63 2.29
CA VAL A 193 -14.64 -1.27 1.79
C VAL A 193 -14.39 -2.63 2.47
N ASN A 194 -14.57 -2.74 3.80
CA ASN A 194 -14.40 -4.03 4.50
C ASN A 194 -15.52 -5.02 4.16
N ARG A 195 -16.71 -4.56 3.76
CA ARG A 195 -17.77 -5.44 3.28
C ARG A 195 -17.46 -6.00 1.89
N GLU A 196 -16.93 -5.17 0.99
CA GLU A 196 -16.54 -5.58 -0.36
C GLU A 196 -15.29 -6.48 -0.34
N PHE A 197 -14.33 -6.18 0.54
CA PHE A 197 -13.07 -6.93 0.68
C PHE A 197 -12.88 -7.41 2.13
N PRO A 198 -13.55 -8.51 2.53
CA PRO A 198 -13.49 -9.04 3.90
C PRO A 198 -12.07 -9.27 4.39
N ARG A 199 -11.84 -8.99 5.66
CA ARG A 199 -10.55 -9.15 6.36
C ARG A 199 -10.22 -10.61 6.56
N GLY A 200 -11.19 -11.45 6.91
CA GLY A 200 -10.97 -12.89 7.10
C GLY A 200 -9.92 -13.22 8.16
N GLY A 201 -9.88 -12.45 9.25
CA GLY A 201 -8.87 -12.55 10.31
C GLY A 201 -7.50 -11.99 9.91
N TRP A 202 -7.49 -10.91 9.12
CA TRP A 202 -6.30 -10.27 8.57
C TRP A 202 -5.21 -10.02 9.62
N GLU A 203 -5.56 -9.53 10.81
CA GLU A 203 -4.61 -9.19 11.87
C GLU A 203 -3.77 -10.40 12.28
N GLY A 204 -4.44 -11.55 12.45
CA GLY A 204 -3.75 -12.80 12.79
C GLY A 204 -2.97 -13.39 11.61
N CYS A 205 -3.42 -13.17 10.38
CA CYS A 205 -2.68 -13.54 9.19
C CYS A 205 -1.38 -12.76 9.09
N PHE A 206 -1.46 -11.44 9.13
CA PHE A 206 -0.34 -10.53 8.97
C PHE A 206 0.67 -10.64 10.12
N ALA A 207 0.20 -10.74 11.37
CA ALA A 207 1.09 -10.93 12.52
C ALA A 207 1.91 -12.25 12.43
N ARG A 208 1.33 -13.33 11.89
CA ARG A 208 2.07 -14.57 11.64
C ARG A 208 3.09 -14.40 10.52
N THR A 209 2.73 -13.72 9.43
CA THR A 209 3.66 -13.41 8.34
C THR A 209 4.84 -12.60 8.83
N ILE A 210 4.63 -11.58 9.67
CA ILE A 210 5.72 -10.80 10.29
C ILE A 210 6.60 -11.69 11.16
N GLY A 211 6.02 -12.55 12.00
CA GLY A 211 6.78 -13.48 12.83
C GLY A 211 7.61 -14.47 11.99
N GLU A 212 7.08 -14.90 10.84
CA GLU A 212 7.80 -15.75 9.90
C GLU A 212 8.93 -15.01 9.18
N GLU A 213 8.72 -13.76 8.74
CA GLU A 213 9.75 -12.89 8.17
C GLU A 213 10.94 -12.76 9.13
N ILE A 214 10.66 -12.37 10.39
CA ILE A 214 11.68 -12.16 11.41
C ILE A 214 12.38 -13.49 11.75
N GLY A 215 11.63 -14.59 11.84
CA GLY A 215 12.19 -15.91 12.15
C GLY A 215 13.11 -16.46 11.04
N LEU A 216 12.76 -16.23 9.76
CA LEU A 216 13.59 -16.63 8.62
C LEU A 216 14.75 -15.67 8.38
N LYS A 217 14.54 -14.38 8.62
CA LYS A 217 15.46 -13.28 8.31
C LYS A 217 15.56 -12.34 9.52
N PRO A 218 16.34 -12.70 10.55
CA PRO A 218 16.48 -11.88 11.77
C PRO A 218 17.20 -10.54 11.54
N TRP A 219 17.72 -10.29 10.34
CA TRP A 219 18.27 -9.02 9.88
C TRP A 219 17.31 -8.24 8.97
N ALA A 220 16.07 -8.72 8.77
CA ALA A 220 15.10 -8.07 7.90
C ALA A 220 14.77 -6.67 8.40
N HIS A 221 14.45 -5.79 7.44
CA HIS A 221 14.02 -4.42 7.72
C HIS A 221 12.79 -4.38 8.65
N THR A 222 11.88 -5.34 8.57
CA THR A 222 10.72 -5.46 9.45
C THR A 222 11.07 -5.43 10.95
N THR A 223 12.27 -5.87 11.36
CA THR A 223 12.75 -5.75 12.74
C THR A 223 12.85 -4.30 13.23
N HIS A 224 13.01 -3.33 12.31
CA HIS A 224 13.01 -1.90 12.59
C HIS A 224 11.70 -1.41 13.22
N LEU A 225 10.58 -2.09 12.96
CA LEU A 225 9.28 -1.76 13.52
C LEU A 225 9.07 -2.29 14.95
N GLY A 226 10.02 -3.08 15.47
CA GLY A 226 9.94 -3.77 16.76
C GLY A 226 9.41 -5.19 16.61
N GLU A 227 10.21 -6.17 17.04
CA GLU A 227 9.93 -7.60 16.86
C GLU A 227 8.66 -8.06 17.58
N GLU A 228 8.31 -7.43 18.72
CA GLU A 228 7.07 -7.71 19.44
C GLU A 228 6.05 -6.57 19.32
N GLU A 229 6.53 -5.33 19.28
CA GLU A 229 5.70 -4.13 19.28
C GLU A 229 4.82 -4.05 18.04
N PHE A 230 5.39 -4.34 16.87
CA PHE A 230 4.64 -4.25 15.61
C PHE A 230 3.58 -5.35 15.48
N PRO A 231 3.88 -6.65 15.68
CA PRO A 231 2.84 -7.69 15.71
C PRO A 231 1.75 -7.41 16.74
N ARG A 232 2.12 -6.91 17.93
CA ARG A 232 1.15 -6.56 18.98
C ARG A 232 0.24 -5.41 18.55
N SER A 233 0.78 -4.39 17.88
CA SER A 233 0.01 -3.28 17.33
C SER A 233 -0.99 -3.75 16.27
N VAL A 234 -0.57 -4.65 15.37
CA VAL A 234 -1.45 -5.27 14.36
C VAL A 234 -2.59 -6.05 15.01
N LEU A 235 -2.28 -6.92 15.98
CA LEU A 235 -3.28 -7.70 16.71
C LEU A 235 -4.21 -6.83 17.58
N GLY A 236 -3.74 -5.65 17.99
CA GLY A 236 -4.47 -4.67 18.78
C GLY A 236 -5.25 -3.64 17.96
N ASN A 237 -5.48 -3.88 16.67
CA ASN A 237 -6.19 -2.93 15.79
C ASN A 237 -7.69 -2.82 16.15
N ASP A 238 -8.00 -1.91 17.06
CA ASP A 238 -9.36 -1.66 17.54
C ASP A 238 -10.27 -1.03 16.48
N LEU A 239 -9.69 -0.29 15.53
CA LEU A 239 -10.43 0.37 14.46
C LEU A 239 -11.13 -0.64 13.55
N MET A 240 -10.48 -1.79 13.35
CA MET A 240 -10.92 -2.84 12.44
C MET A 240 -11.60 -4.02 13.16
N ARG A 241 -11.72 -3.94 14.49
CA ARG A 241 -12.30 -5.01 15.30
C ARG A 241 -13.76 -5.26 14.89
N GLY A 242 -14.05 -6.51 14.55
CA GLY A 242 -15.42 -6.98 14.25
C GLY A 242 -15.81 -6.94 12.78
N TYR A 243 -14.94 -6.48 11.87
CA TYR A 243 -15.14 -6.74 10.45
C TYR A 243 -14.83 -8.22 10.12
N PRO A 244 -15.64 -8.86 9.26
CA PRO A 244 -15.49 -10.28 8.90
C PRO A 244 -14.23 -10.56 8.10
#